data_AF-A0A945MGG8-F1
#
_entry.id   AF-A0A945MGG8-F1
#
_cell.length_a   1.000
_cell.length_b   1.000
_cell.length_c   1.000
_cell.angle_alpha   90.00
_cell.angle_beta   90.00
_cell.angle_gamma   90.00
#
_symmetry.space_group_name_H-M   'P 1'
#
loop_
_entity.id
_entity.type
_entity.pdbx_description
1 polymer ?
#
loop_
_entity_poly.entity_id
_entity_poly.type
_entity_poly.pdbx_seq_one_letter_code
_entity_poly.pdbx_strand_id
1 'polypeptide(L)'
;MNKIKLILLLFSFCLISCEKESSIQEDIIGKWYMPQTLNRITLGRSINDLAEHSLNAWNYSMMVTTNSNQSLIDRMSDPEGSVSITGTVNDEIKFMQGWYDPYSKESSVYITNYKWNMFEPNDGPVISVNMNNYSGQDEWGWSDYLNIFFNDGNYIEIEQEIDYSFDGRTLNIPNQTLIDTTGTNLTLGGILTYSTIDIPANTPTEIFSYDEDDSWDYGNWTIDIQENGRWVEIYTWEEPYDSSGWTHTYTDSTVAEWRLEDDTIFVTYSYDDVWVNSNDGPGVGQGTWLYEIAYTFDMQGDDLTLVNEFKMCEDEEYCLEWFEYDYGLGQGSLEELKMVWTLVFSKVPPLRSKEFKRPLNNVAKRFPPYNLLK
;
A
#
# COMPACT_ATOMS: atom_id res chain seq x y z
N MET A 1 27.87 61.85 38.15
CA MET A 1 27.89 61.38 36.75
C MET A 1 27.87 59.85 36.58
N ASN A 2 27.91 59.02 37.64
CA ASN A 2 27.95 57.54 37.50
C ASN A 2 26.62 56.80 37.69
N LYS A 3 25.58 57.42 38.27
CA LYS A 3 24.28 56.73 38.48
C LYS A 3 23.39 56.69 37.23
N ILE A 4 23.49 57.71 36.37
CA ILE A 4 22.69 57.79 35.12
C ILE A 4 23.20 56.81 34.06
N LYS A 5 24.53 56.60 33.98
CA LYS A 5 25.12 55.60 33.07
C LYS A 5 24.76 54.16 33.43
N LEU A 6 24.55 53.86 34.71
CA LEU A 6 24.18 52.52 35.18
C LEU A 6 22.71 52.18 34.84
N ILE A 7 21.81 53.17 34.93
CA ILE A 7 20.39 53.00 34.58
C ILE A 7 20.20 52.82 33.07
N LEU A 8 20.97 53.54 32.25
CA LEU A 8 20.96 53.33 30.79
C LEU A 8 21.54 51.97 30.39
N LEU A 9 22.53 51.43 31.11
CA LEU A 9 23.06 50.09 30.84
C LEU A 9 22.08 48.97 31.23
N LEU A 10 21.35 49.13 32.34
CA LEU A 10 20.29 48.20 32.74
C LEU A 10 19.10 48.22 31.77
N PHE A 11 18.70 49.39 31.26
CA PHE A 11 17.67 49.49 30.24
C PHE A 11 18.11 48.90 28.89
N SER A 12 19.41 48.98 28.56
CA SER A 12 19.94 48.35 27.34
C SER A 12 19.97 46.82 27.43
N PHE A 13 20.12 46.23 28.62
CA PHE A 13 20.04 44.78 28.81
C PHE A 13 18.60 44.25 28.84
N CYS A 14 17.62 45.06 29.27
CA CYS A 14 16.20 44.69 29.18
C CYS A 14 15.63 44.70 27.75
N LEU A 15 16.35 45.28 26.77
CA LEU A 15 15.92 45.33 25.37
C LEU A 15 16.53 44.23 24.49
N ILE A 16 17.44 43.40 25.02
CA ILE A 16 18.15 42.35 24.25
C ILE A 16 17.61 40.93 24.57
N SER A 17 16.62 40.79 25.46
CA SER A 17 16.08 39.48 25.85
C SER A 17 14.55 39.42 25.89
N CYS A 18 13.89 40.07 24.93
CA CYS A 18 12.61 39.56 24.44
C CYS A 18 12.93 38.68 23.23
N GLU A 19 13.46 37.48 23.47
CA GLU A 19 13.13 36.39 22.54
C GLU A 19 11.61 36.27 22.61
N LYS A 20 10.93 36.64 21.53
CA LYS A 20 9.52 36.36 21.37
C LYS A 20 9.44 34.84 21.45
N GLU A 21 8.75 34.29 22.45
CA GLU A 21 8.34 32.89 22.41
C GLU A 21 7.62 32.72 21.06
N SER A 22 8.24 31.97 20.13
CA SER A 22 7.58 31.59 18.90
C SER A 22 6.34 30.82 19.33
N SER A 23 5.18 31.20 18.81
CA SER A 23 4.02 30.33 18.95
C SER A 23 4.28 29.08 18.11
N ILE A 24 3.80 27.93 18.56
CA ILE A 24 3.86 26.68 17.79
C ILE A 24 3.34 26.90 16.35
N GLN A 25 2.31 27.73 16.20
CA GLN A 25 1.78 28.16 14.92
C GLN A 25 2.81 28.89 14.04
N GLU A 26 3.62 29.79 14.60
CA GLU A 26 4.69 30.50 13.88
C GLU A 26 5.80 29.55 13.42
N ASP A 27 6.04 28.46 14.16
CA ASP A 27 7.09 27.49 13.82
C ASP A 27 6.67 26.50 12.70
N ILE A 28 5.38 26.13 12.67
CA ILE A 28 4.75 25.30 11.64
C ILE A 28 4.66 26.04 10.29
N ILE A 29 4.42 27.36 10.31
CA ILE A 29 4.29 28.16 9.08
C ILE A 29 5.60 28.10 8.27
N GLY A 30 5.47 27.81 6.99
CA GLY A 30 6.59 27.77 6.06
C GLY A 30 6.49 26.63 5.05
N LYS A 31 7.56 26.52 4.27
CA LYS A 31 7.69 25.48 3.25
C LYS A 31 8.45 24.28 3.79
N TRP A 32 7.85 23.11 3.64
CA TRP A 32 8.38 21.84 4.07
C TRP A 32 8.48 20.88 2.88
N TYR A 33 9.53 20.06 2.88
CA TYR A 33 9.89 19.16 1.79
C TYR A 33 9.81 17.73 2.29
N MET A 34 9.07 16.87 1.61
CA MET A 34 9.04 15.45 1.93
C MET A 34 10.32 14.82 1.36
N PRO A 35 11.15 14.17 2.20
CA PRO A 35 12.35 13.49 1.73
C PRO A 35 12.05 12.12 1.13
N GLN A 36 10.86 11.56 1.37
CA GLN A 36 10.42 10.25 0.86
C GLN A 36 9.92 10.36 -0.59
N THR A 37 10.16 9.29 -1.37
CA THR A 37 9.61 9.14 -2.73
C THR A 37 8.11 8.88 -2.69
N LEU A 38 7.37 9.34 -3.70
CA LEU A 38 5.95 9.01 -3.87
C LEU A 38 5.79 7.49 -4.10
N ASN A 39 4.64 6.90 -3.76
CA ASN A 39 4.38 5.47 -3.90
C ASN A 39 4.08 5.09 -5.37
N ARG A 40 4.62 3.94 -5.84
CA ARG A 40 4.40 3.30 -7.16
C ARG A 40 2.96 3.30 -7.65
N ILE A 41 1.95 3.23 -6.78
CA ILE A 41 0.51 3.29 -7.17
C ILE A 41 0.15 4.62 -7.84
N THR A 42 0.86 5.70 -7.50
CA THR A 42 0.64 7.07 -8.00
C THR A 42 1.47 7.38 -9.26
N LEU A 43 2.34 6.46 -9.70
CA LEU A 43 3.21 6.63 -10.86
C LEU A 43 2.41 6.81 -12.16
N GLY A 44 2.64 7.95 -12.85
CA GLY A 44 2.02 8.27 -14.14
C GLY A 44 0.53 8.61 -14.06
N ARG A 45 -0.03 8.74 -12.85
CA ARG A 45 -1.40 9.20 -12.62
C ARG A 45 -1.38 10.69 -12.29
N SER A 46 -2.11 11.49 -13.06
CA SER A 46 -2.39 12.88 -12.72
C SER A 46 -3.32 12.99 -11.51
N ILE A 47 -3.44 14.18 -10.91
CA ILE A 47 -4.42 14.43 -9.85
C ILE A 47 -5.85 14.05 -10.30
N ASN A 48 -6.17 14.27 -11.59
CA ASN A 48 -7.44 13.87 -12.18
C ASN A 48 -7.62 12.35 -12.24
N ASP A 49 -6.54 11.60 -12.49
CA ASP A 49 -6.54 10.12 -12.47
C ASP A 49 -6.65 9.55 -11.05
N LEU A 50 -6.39 10.39 -10.05
CA LEU A 50 -6.53 10.11 -8.63
C LEU A 50 -7.74 10.83 -8.02
N ALA A 51 -8.69 11.27 -8.85
CA ALA A 51 -9.93 11.91 -8.41
C ALA A 51 -9.73 13.13 -7.48
N GLU A 52 -8.66 13.87 -7.71
CA GLU A 52 -8.22 15.01 -6.91
C GLU A 52 -7.84 14.70 -5.46
N HIS A 53 -7.80 13.42 -5.06
CA HIS A 53 -7.37 13.04 -3.72
C HIS A 53 -5.92 13.46 -3.44
N SER A 54 -5.62 13.77 -2.18
CA SER A 54 -4.23 13.99 -1.78
C SER A 54 -3.44 12.70 -2.05
N LEU A 55 -2.28 12.85 -2.71
CA LEU A 55 -1.38 11.74 -3.06
C LEU A 55 -0.90 10.97 -1.82
N ASN A 56 -1.07 11.58 -0.63
CA ASN A 56 -0.82 10.98 0.67
C ASN A 56 -1.76 9.80 1.00
N ALA A 57 -2.95 9.74 0.41
CA ALA A 57 -3.99 8.77 0.76
C ALA A 57 -3.54 7.31 0.53
N TRP A 58 -2.44 7.13 -0.21
CA TRP A 58 -1.90 5.85 -0.61
C TRP A 58 -0.65 5.42 0.16
N ASN A 59 -0.11 6.25 1.09
CA ASN A 59 1.03 5.87 1.93
C ASN A 59 0.63 5.73 3.40
N TYR A 60 -0.13 4.67 3.69
CA TYR A 60 -0.55 4.31 5.04
C TYR A 60 0.02 2.97 5.49
N SER A 61 0.10 2.85 6.80
CA SER A 61 0.30 1.60 7.51
C SER A 61 -1.01 1.12 8.11
N MET A 62 -1.28 -0.18 8.07
CA MET A 62 -2.35 -0.80 8.83
C MET A 62 -1.82 -1.25 10.18
N MET A 63 -2.46 -0.75 11.23
CA MET A 63 -2.12 -1.05 12.62
C MET A 63 -3.24 -1.85 13.26
N VAL A 64 -2.86 -2.93 13.94
CA VAL A 64 -3.77 -3.82 14.68
C VAL A 64 -3.39 -3.82 16.17
N THR A 65 -4.39 -3.73 17.04
CA THR A 65 -4.23 -3.96 18.49
C THR A 65 -5.21 -5.03 18.95
N THR A 66 -4.71 -6.03 19.68
CA THR A 66 -5.52 -7.11 20.24
C THR A 66 -5.44 -7.12 21.77
N ASN A 67 -6.46 -7.62 22.47
CA ASN A 67 -6.45 -7.74 23.94
C ASN A 67 -5.66 -8.93 24.48
N SER A 68 -5.23 -9.83 23.59
CA SER A 68 -4.50 -11.05 23.88
C SER A 68 -3.43 -11.29 22.81
N ASN A 69 -2.43 -12.12 23.10
CA ASN A 69 -1.42 -12.46 22.10
C ASN A 69 -2.08 -13.24 20.96
N GLN A 70 -1.93 -12.75 19.74
CA GLN A 70 -2.49 -13.37 18.53
C GLN A 70 -1.38 -13.66 17.51
N SER A 71 -1.69 -14.51 16.55
CA SER A 71 -0.84 -14.84 15.40
C SER A 71 -1.66 -14.55 14.15
N LEU A 72 -1.53 -13.34 13.61
CA LEU A 72 -2.29 -12.87 12.45
C LEU A 72 -1.82 -13.57 11.18
N ILE A 73 -2.76 -13.97 10.31
CA ILE A 73 -2.48 -14.53 8.99
C ILE A 73 -1.98 -13.41 8.08
N ASP A 74 -0.73 -13.49 7.65
CA ASP A 74 -0.14 -12.56 6.69
C ASP A 74 -0.41 -13.03 5.27
N ARG A 75 -1.48 -12.49 4.69
CA ARG A 75 -1.91 -12.78 3.31
C ARG A 75 -1.08 -12.06 2.25
N MET A 76 -0.22 -11.11 2.64
CA MET A 76 0.62 -10.32 1.73
C MET A 76 2.01 -10.94 1.55
N SER A 77 2.49 -11.65 2.57
CA SER A 77 3.70 -12.47 2.48
C SER A 77 3.57 -13.69 1.57
N ASP A 78 4.71 -14.18 1.10
CA ASP A 78 4.78 -15.45 0.39
C ASP A 78 4.50 -16.61 1.39
N PRO A 79 3.55 -17.51 1.10
CA PRO A 79 3.32 -18.70 1.92
C PRO A 79 4.56 -19.59 2.06
N GLU A 80 4.62 -20.32 3.18
CA GLU A 80 5.63 -21.36 3.38
C GLU A 80 5.23 -22.65 2.66
N GLY A 81 6.21 -23.30 2.03
CA GLY A 81 6.01 -24.56 1.31
C GLY A 81 5.80 -24.37 -0.19
N SER A 82 5.21 -25.38 -0.83
CA SER A 82 4.92 -25.40 -2.26
C SER A 82 3.96 -26.53 -2.60
N VAL A 83 3.14 -26.31 -3.63
CA VAL A 83 2.43 -27.39 -4.34
C VAL A 83 3.17 -27.68 -5.64
N SER A 84 3.60 -28.92 -5.84
CA SER A 84 4.28 -29.33 -7.07
C SER A 84 3.27 -29.76 -8.12
N ILE A 85 3.52 -29.34 -9.36
CA ILE A 85 2.86 -29.88 -10.55
C ILE A 85 3.90 -30.60 -11.40
N THR A 86 3.60 -31.81 -11.86
CA THR A 86 4.50 -32.60 -12.70
C THR A 86 3.75 -33.29 -13.84
N GLY A 87 4.43 -33.51 -14.97
CA GLY A 87 3.84 -34.07 -16.19
C GLY A 87 4.14 -33.21 -17.40
N THR A 88 3.09 -32.67 -18.05
CA THR A 88 3.20 -31.75 -19.20
C THR A 88 3.97 -30.47 -18.85
N VAL A 89 3.82 -30.00 -17.61
CA VAL A 89 4.61 -28.92 -17.01
C VAL A 89 5.18 -29.42 -15.70
N ASN A 90 6.40 -28.99 -15.37
CA ASN A 90 7.03 -29.26 -14.09
C ASN A 90 7.35 -27.92 -13.42
N ASP A 91 6.61 -27.58 -12.38
CA ASP A 91 6.74 -26.29 -11.68
C ASP A 91 6.30 -26.39 -10.21
N GLU A 92 6.53 -25.32 -9.46
CA GLU A 92 6.11 -25.14 -8.08
C GLU A 92 5.14 -23.96 -7.97
N ILE A 93 3.97 -24.23 -7.42
CA ILE A 93 2.98 -23.23 -7.03
C ILE A 93 3.32 -22.74 -5.62
N LYS A 94 3.47 -21.43 -5.46
CA LYS A 94 3.93 -20.80 -4.22
C LYS A 94 2.98 -19.75 -3.65
N PHE A 95 2.02 -19.28 -4.44
CA PHE A 95 1.05 -18.29 -3.99
C PHE A 95 -0.27 -18.95 -3.67
N MET A 96 -0.90 -18.48 -2.60
CA MET A 96 -2.18 -18.97 -2.10
C MET A 96 -3.04 -17.80 -1.67
N GLN A 97 -4.30 -17.82 -2.06
CA GLN A 97 -5.35 -16.99 -1.52
C GLN A 97 -6.52 -17.90 -1.17
N GLY A 98 -7.14 -17.69 -0.02
CA GLY A 98 -8.18 -18.60 0.44
C GLY A 98 -9.08 -17.99 1.51
N TRP A 99 -10.25 -18.56 1.60
CA TRP A 99 -11.29 -18.25 2.58
C TRP A 99 -11.72 -19.56 3.24
N TYR A 100 -12.01 -19.53 4.53
CA TYR A 100 -12.42 -20.69 5.32
C TYR A 100 -13.39 -20.28 6.42
N ASP A 101 -14.59 -20.85 6.41
CA ASP A 101 -15.57 -20.69 7.48
C ASP A 101 -15.42 -21.82 8.51
N PRO A 102 -15.03 -21.53 9.77
CA PRO A 102 -14.85 -22.55 10.79
C PRO A 102 -16.17 -23.17 11.25
N TYR A 103 -17.32 -22.53 11.02
CA TYR A 103 -18.63 -23.05 11.41
C TYR A 103 -19.15 -24.09 10.43
N SER A 104 -19.19 -23.74 9.13
CA SER A 104 -19.63 -24.66 8.07
C SER A 104 -18.52 -25.61 7.62
N LYS A 105 -17.25 -25.26 7.87
CA LYS A 105 -16.03 -25.88 7.31
C LYS A 105 -15.93 -25.76 5.79
N GLU A 106 -16.67 -24.81 5.22
CA GLU A 106 -16.57 -24.48 3.81
C GLU A 106 -15.31 -23.62 3.57
N SER A 107 -14.73 -23.79 2.40
CA SER A 107 -13.54 -23.12 1.94
C SER A 107 -13.54 -22.94 0.44
N SER A 108 -12.84 -21.89 0.02
CA SER A 108 -12.39 -21.72 -1.36
C SER A 108 -10.94 -21.30 -1.32
N VAL A 109 -10.11 -21.96 -2.13
CA VAL A 109 -8.68 -21.74 -2.18
C VAL A 109 -8.27 -21.63 -3.64
N TYR A 110 -7.55 -20.55 -3.94
CA TYR A 110 -6.92 -20.28 -5.21
C TYR A 110 -5.41 -20.31 -5.01
N ILE A 111 -4.69 -21.07 -5.84
CA ILE A 111 -3.23 -21.11 -5.82
C ILE A 111 -2.65 -20.88 -7.20
N THR A 112 -1.49 -20.24 -7.26
CA THR A 112 -0.82 -19.92 -8.53
C THR A 112 0.72 -19.86 -8.40
N ASN A 113 1.43 -20.12 -9.49
CA ASN A 113 2.87 -19.86 -9.59
C ASN A 113 3.18 -18.41 -10.02
N TYR A 114 2.15 -17.60 -10.26
CA TYR A 114 2.27 -16.23 -10.72
C TYR A 114 1.96 -15.21 -9.62
N LYS A 115 2.92 -14.34 -9.33
CA LYS A 115 2.78 -13.29 -8.32
C LYS A 115 1.96 -12.12 -8.88
N TRP A 116 0.65 -12.18 -8.69
CA TRP A 116 -0.32 -11.23 -9.26
C TRP A 116 -0.11 -9.77 -8.83
N ASN A 117 0.49 -9.53 -7.65
CA ASN A 117 0.75 -8.20 -7.12
C ASN A 117 2.02 -7.52 -7.67
N MET A 118 2.86 -8.21 -8.46
CA MET A 118 4.12 -7.62 -8.98
C MET A 118 4.04 -7.05 -10.40
N PHE A 119 2.97 -7.35 -11.16
CA PHE A 119 2.85 -6.96 -12.59
C PHE A 119 4.09 -7.27 -13.43
N GLU A 120 4.88 -8.28 -13.04
CA GLU A 120 6.08 -8.67 -13.77
C GLU A 120 5.74 -9.71 -14.84
N PRO A 121 6.39 -9.67 -16.02
CA PRO A 121 6.24 -10.71 -17.02
C PRO A 121 6.68 -12.07 -16.45
N ASN A 122 5.85 -13.11 -16.60
CA ASN A 122 6.25 -14.47 -16.24
C ASN A 122 7.02 -15.11 -17.42
N ASP A 123 8.24 -15.58 -17.17
CA ASP A 123 9.07 -16.25 -18.18
C ASP A 123 8.55 -17.68 -18.51
N GLY A 124 7.77 -18.27 -17.60
CA GLY A 124 7.18 -19.60 -17.72
C GLY A 124 5.65 -19.61 -17.91
N PRO A 125 5.03 -20.81 -18.03
CA PRO A 125 3.58 -20.91 -18.07
C PRO A 125 2.95 -20.43 -16.76
N VAL A 126 1.81 -19.76 -16.85
CA VAL A 126 1.02 -19.36 -15.68
C VAL A 126 0.08 -20.50 -15.30
N ILE A 127 0.15 -20.94 -14.06
CA ILE A 127 -0.62 -22.05 -13.52
C ILE A 127 -1.56 -21.50 -12.47
N SER A 128 -2.83 -21.84 -12.57
CA SER A 128 -3.89 -21.42 -11.66
C SER A 128 -4.71 -22.64 -11.25
N VAL A 129 -4.91 -22.83 -9.96
CA VAL A 129 -5.77 -23.91 -9.45
C VAL A 129 -6.79 -23.28 -8.51
N ASN A 130 -8.06 -23.57 -8.74
CA ASN A 130 -9.14 -23.24 -7.82
C ASN A 130 -9.74 -24.52 -7.25
N MET A 131 -9.97 -24.51 -5.95
CA MET A 131 -10.57 -25.60 -5.19
C MET A 131 -11.60 -25.00 -4.26
N ASN A 132 -12.80 -25.58 -4.18
CA ASN A 132 -13.81 -25.16 -3.22
C ASN A 132 -14.64 -26.36 -2.74
N ASN A 133 -15.34 -26.24 -1.61
CA ASN A 133 -16.16 -27.33 -1.06
C ASN A 133 -17.55 -26.83 -0.58
N TYR A 134 -18.07 -25.77 -1.21
CA TYR A 134 -19.35 -25.17 -0.86
C TYR A 134 -20.52 -26.16 -0.95
N SER A 135 -21.45 -26.10 0.00
CA SER A 135 -22.63 -27.00 0.08
C SER A 135 -23.67 -26.81 -1.04
N GLY A 136 -23.38 -26.03 -2.08
CA GLY A 136 -24.23 -25.77 -3.24
C GLY A 136 -23.50 -25.70 -4.59
N GLN A 137 -22.32 -26.33 -4.72
CA GLN A 137 -21.50 -26.31 -5.95
C GLN A 137 -22.30 -26.51 -7.25
N ASP A 138 -23.26 -27.44 -7.24
CA ASP A 138 -24.09 -27.79 -8.40
C ASP A 138 -24.99 -26.64 -8.89
N GLU A 139 -25.42 -25.73 -8.00
CA GLU A 139 -26.34 -24.64 -8.35
C GLU A 139 -25.64 -23.41 -8.94
N TRP A 140 -24.36 -23.22 -8.62
CA TRP A 140 -23.60 -22.02 -9.00
C TRP A 140 -22.55 -22.30 -10.09
N GLY A 141 -22.28 -23.58 -10.42
CA GLY A 141 -21.31 -23.97 -11.44
C GLY A 141 -19.85 -23.76 -11.04
N TRP A 142 -19.54 -23.83 -9.73
CA TRP A 142 -18.18 -23.66 -9.22
C TRP A 142 -17.52 -25.03 -9.16
N SER A 143 -16.89 -25.43 -10.27
CA SER A 143 -16.06 -26.62 -10.32
C SER A 143 -14.64 -26.31 -9.88
N ASP A 144 -14.00 -27.29 -9.26
CA ASP A 144 -12.55 -27.29 -9.13
C ASP A 144 -11.93 -27.29 -10.53
N TYR A 145 -10.91 -26.47 -10.72
CA TYR A 145 -10.22 -26.41 -11.98
C TYR A 145 -8.72 -26.18 -11.84
N LEU A 146 -7.97 -26.69 -12.81
CA LEU A 146 -6.58 -26.39 -13.03
C LEU A 146 -6.41 -25.84 -14.46
N ASN A 147 -5.86 -24.63 -14.54
CA ASN A 147 -5.55 -23.94 -15.78
C ASN A 147 -4.05 -23.71 -15.92
N ILE A 148 -3.52 -24.01 -17.11
CA ILE A 148 -2.12 -23.72 -17.49
C ILE A 148 -2.16 -22.89 -18.75
N PHE A 149 -1.67 -21.65 -18.69
CA PHE A 149 -1.53 -20.75 -19.82
C PHE A 149 -0.07 -20.68 -20.26
N PHE A 150 0.21 -21.01 -21.52
CA PHE A 150 1.55 -20.97 -22.09
C PHE A 150 1.80 -19.63 -22.80
N ASN A 151 3.05 -19.21 -22.84
CA ASN A 151 3.46 -17.95 -23.49
C ASN A 151 3.25 -17.93 -25.01
N ASP A 152 3.00 -19.08 -25.63
CA ASP A 152 2.66 -19.20 -27.05
C ASP A 152 1.14 -19.07 -27.35
N GLY A 153 0.33 -18.83 -26.31
CA GLY A 153 -1.12 -18.69 -26.41
C GLY A 153 -1.89 -20.01 -26.32
N ASN A 154 -1.21 -21.16 -26.18
CA ASN A 154 -1.87 -22.42 -25.86
C ASN A 154 -2.32 -22.45 -24.40
N TYR A 155 -3.32 -23.25 -24.08
CA TYR A 155 -3.75 -23.48 -22.71
C TYR A 155 -4.21 -24.92 -22.49
N ILE A 156 -4.11 -25.37 -21.24
CA ILE A 156 -4.70 -26.61 -20.74
C ILE A 156 -5.69 -26.22 -19.64
N GLU A 157 -6.90 -26.79 -19.72
CA GLU A 157 -7.96 -26.62 -18.74
C GLU A 157 -8.43 -28.00 -18.30
N ILE A 158 -8.50 -28.19 -16.99
CA ILE A 158 -8.91 -29.44 -16.36
C ILE A 158 -9.95 -29.12 -15.31
N GLU A 159 -11.19 -29.52 -15.58
CA GLU A 159 -12.31 -29.45 -14.63
C GLU A 159 -12.53 -30.86 -14.04
N GLN A 160 -11.90 -31.13 -12.91
CA GLN A 160 -12.02 -32.37 -12.15
C GLN A 160 -12.01 -32.02 -10.66
N GLU A 161 -12.75 -32.78 -9.85
CA GLU A 161 -12.70 -32.68 -8.39
C GLU A 161 -11.26 -32.90 -7.91
N ILE A 162 -10.77 -31.98 -7.09
CA ILE A 162 -9.42 -32.02 -6.53
C ILE A 162 -9.54 -32.33 -5.05
N ASP A 163 -8.97 -33.45 -4.61
CA ASP A 163 -8.93 -33.77 -3.18
C ASP A 163 -8.05 -32.74 -2.45
N TYR A 164 -8.61 -31.99 -1.49
CA TYR A 164 -7.83 -31.05 -0.69
C TYR A 164 -8.37 -30.92 0.74
N SER A 165 -7.56 -30.31 1.61
CA SER A 165 -7.98 -29.84 2.93
C SER A 165 -7.41 -28.45 3.19
N PHE A 166 -8.24 -27.56 3.73
CA PHE A 166 -7.83 -26.21 4.12
C PHE A 166 -8.49 -25.86 5.45
N ASP A 167 -7.70 -25.34 6.40
CA ASP A 167 -8.16 -24.97 7.75
C ASP A 167 -8.20 -23.45 7.99
N GLY A 168 -8.11 -22.67 6.92
CA GLY A 168 -7.97 -21.21 6.97
C GLY A 168 -6.51 -20.74 6.95
N ARG A 169 -5.55 -21.61 7.29
CA ARG A 169 -4.12 -21.29 7.33
C ARG A 169 -3.26 -22.16 6.42
N THR A 170 -3.51 -23.46 6.42
CA THR A 170 -2.72 -24.47 5.73
C THR A 170 -3.57 -25.21 4.72
N LEU A 171 -3.15 -25.16 3.47
CA LEU A 171 -3.64 -25.99 2.38
C LEU A 171 -2.78 -27.25 2.29
N ASN A 172 -3.44 -28.40 2.21
CA ASN A 172 -2.80 -29.67 1.93
C ASN A 172 -3.55 -30.37 0.78
N ILE A 173 -2.82 -30.64 -0.29
CA ILE A 173 -3.28 -31.37 -1.47
C ILE A 173 -2.53 -32.70 -1.50
N PRO A 174 -3.20 -33.84 -1.23
CA PRO A 174 -2.61 -35.15 -1.43
C PRO A 174 -2.18 -35.33 -2.89
N ASN A 175 -1.07 -36.06 -3.09
CA ASN A 175 -0.61 -36.39 -4.44
C ASN A 175 -1.70 -37.13 -5.21
N GLN A 176 -2.19 -36.49 -6.26
CA GLN A 176 -3.26 -37.01 -7.12
C GLN A 176 -2.95 -36.75 -8.59
N THR A 177 -3.55 -37.57 -9.46
CA THR A 177 -3.37 -37.45 -10.91
C THR A 177 -4.63 -36.88 -11.53
N LEU A 178 -4.48 -35.76 -12.23
CA LEU A 178 -5.50 -35.13 -13.04
C LEU A 178 -5.24 -35.47 -14.50
N ILE A 179 -6.31 -35.58 -15.29
CA ILE A 179 -6.26 -36.02 -16.68
C ILE A 179 -6.91 -34.95 -17.57
N ASP A 180 -6.18 -34.37 -18.50
CA ASP A 180 -6.75 -33.40 -19.43
C ASP A 180 -7.71 -34.05 -20.46
N THR A 181 -8.39 -33.23 -21.25
CA THR A 181 -9.31 -33.71 -22.31
C THR A 181 -8.63 -34.50 -23.43
N THR A 182 -7.30 -34.43 -23.53
CA THR A 182 -6.48 -35.19 -24.49
C THR A 182 -5.99 -36.53 -23.95
N GLY A 183 -6.21 -36.80 -22.65
CA GLY A 183 -5.76 -38.00 -21.95
C GLY A 183 -4.35 -37.89 -21.37
N THR A 184 -3.79 -36.67 -21.28
CA THR A 184 -2.48 -36.42 -20.70
C THR A 184 -2.58 -36.30 -19.18
N ASN A 185 -1.69 -37.00 -18.47
CA ASN A 185 -1.66 -37.03 -17.01
C ASN A 185 -0.80 -35.89 -16.45
N LEU A 186 -1.32 -35.23 -15.42
CA LEU A 186 -0.61 -34.27 -14.58
C LEU A 186 -0.75 -34.72 -13.12
N THR A 187 0.33 -34.63 -12.35
CA THR A 187 0.28 -34.89 -10.90
C THR A 187 0.36 -33.58 -10.15
N LEU A 188 -0.56 -33.38 -9.22
CA LEU A 188 -0.63 -32.23 -8.31
C LEU A 188 -0.52 -32.72 -6.87
N GLY A 189 0.28 -32.03 -6.05
CA GLY A 189 0.31 -32.29 -4.62
C GLY A 189 1.35 -31.47 -3.87
N GLY A 190 1.10 -31.26 -2.58
CA GLY A 190 1.98 -30.49 -1.71
C GLY A 190 1.22 -29.74 -0.61
N ILE A 191 1.94 -28.87 0.07
CA ILE A 191 1.45 -28.14 1.24
C ILE A 191 1.86 -26.68 1.10
N LEU A 192 0.91 -25.77 1.34
CA LEU A 192 1.14 -24.32 1.45
C LEU A 192 0.55 -23.85 2.78
N THR A 193 1.30 -23.05 3.53
CA THR A 193 0.86 -22.49 4.81
C THR A 193 1.09 -20.99 4.81
N TYR A 194 0.07 -20.20 5.12
CA TYR A 194 0.28 -18.76 5.29
C TYR A 194 1.31 -18.49 6.39
N SER A 195 2.18 -17.52 6.12
CA SER A 195 3.03 -16.96 7.17
C SER A 195 2.18 -16.17 8.16
N THR A 196 2.76 -15.84 9.32
CA THR A 196 2.03 -15.15 10.37
C THR A 196 2.85 -14.04 11.01
N ILE A 197 2.14 -13.00 11.44
CA ILE A 197 2.69 -11.89 12.21
C ILE A 197 2.25 -12.06 13.67
N ASP A 198 3.21 -12.09 14.58
CA ASP A 198 2.94 -12.14 16.01
C ASP A 198 2.40 -10.77 16.47
N ILE A 199 1.22 -10.75 17.08
CA ILE A 199 0.58 -9.55 17.63
C ILE A 199 0.59 -9.64 19.16
N PRO A 200 1.49 -8.93 19.86
CA PRO A 200 1.51 -8.89 21.30
C PRO A 200 0.26 -8.20 21.87
N ALA A 201 -0.27 -8.74 22.96
CA ALA A 201 -1.44 -8.17 23.63
C ALA A 201 -1.23 -6.69 24.01
N ASN A 202 -2.26 -5.88 23.75
CA ASN A 202 -2.37 -4.46 24.06
C ASN A 202 -1.24 -3.60 23.47
N THR A 203 -0.65 -4.06 22.36
CA THR A 203 0.44 -3.35 21.66
C THR A 203 0.02 -3.13 20.21
N PRO A 204 -0.09 -1.87 19.75
CA PRO A 204 -0.28 -1.58 18.33
C PRO A 204 0.86 -2.19 17.52
N THR A 205 0.49 -3.01 16.54
CA THR A 205 1.43 -3.73 15.68
C THR A 205 1.12 -3.40 14.22
N GLU A 206 2.14 -2.97 13.49
CA GLU A 206 2.06 -2.77 12.04
C GLU A 206 1.98 -4.13 11.34
N ILE A 207 0.95 -4.34 10.54
CA ILE A 207 0.72 -5.60 9.83
C ILE A 207 0.92 -5.46 8.31
N PHE A 208 0.95 -4.22 7.82
CA PHE A 208 1.11 -3.89 6.43
C PHE A 208 1.47 -2.40 6.32
N SER A 209 2.38 -2.05 5.42
CA SER A 209 2.69 -0.66 5.07
C SER A 209 3.03 -0.57 3.59
N TYR A 210 2.78 0.60 3.01
CA TYR A 210 3.20 0.93 1.64
C TYR A 210 4.61 1.53 1.58
N ASP A 211 5.39 1.39 2.66
CA ASP A 211 6.68 2.02 2.89
C ASP A 211 7.84 1.43 2.05
N GLU A 212 7.56 0.55 1.08
CA GLU A 212 8.61 -0.12 0.31
C GLU A 212 9.45 0.88 -0.52
N ASP A 213 10.77 0.85 -0.27
CA ASP A 213 11.84 1.67 -0.87
C ASP A 213 11.99 1.52 -2.40
N ASP A 214 11.30 0.56 -3.02
CA ASP A 214 11.36 0.29 -4.46
C ASP A 214 10.32 1.10 -5.24
N SER A 215 10.09 2.35 -4.82
CA SER A 215 9.43 3.31 -5.68
C SER A 215 10.38 3.73 -6.81
N TRP A 216 9.94 3.52 -8.05
CA TRP A 216 10.63 4.03 -9.24
C TRP A 216 10.29 5.51 -9.47
N ASP A 217 9.59 6.15 -8.52
CA ASP A 217 8.98 7.44 -8.70
C ASP A 217 10.02 8.53 -8.52
N TYR A 218 10.32 9.17 -9.63
CA TYR A 218 11.11 10.39 -9.67
C TYR A 218 10.19 11.55 -9.35
N GLY A 219 10.06 11.92 -8.08
CA GLY A 219 9.26 13.09 -7.72
C GLY A 219 9.59 13.71 -6.37
N ASN A 220 9.29 15.00 -6.25
CA ASN A 220 9.39 15.76 -5.01
C ASN A 220 7.99 16.22 -4.61
N TRP A 221 7.68 16.07 -3.32
CA TRP A 221 6.49 16.64 -2.71
C TRP A 221 6.88 17.70 -1.69
N THR A 222 6.20 18.84 -1.73
CA THR A 222 6.34 19.91 -0.75
C THR A 222 4.99 20.40 -0.25
N ILE A 223 4.93 20.78 1.02
CA ILE A 223 3.78 21.51 1.59
C ILE A 223 4.21 22.94 1.94
N ASP A 224 3.37 23.92 1.63
CA ASP A 224 3.53 25.31 2.01
C ASP A 224 2.37 25.71 2.92
N ILE A 225 2.65 25.82 4.22
CA ILE A 225 1.68 26.16 5.26
C ILE A 225 1.74 27.67 5.48
N GLN A 226 0.69 28.37 5.06
CA GLN A 226 0.68 29.83 4.99
C GLN A 226 -0.09 30.46 6.17
N GLU A 227 0.38 31.61 6.65
CA GLU A 227 -0.22 32.38 7.75
C GLU A 227 -1.68 32.80 7.47
N ASN A 228 -2.06 32.94 6.20
CA ASN A 228 -3.42 33.29 5.79
C ASN A 228 -4.42 32.12 5.87
N GLY A 229 -4.03 30.98 6.46
CA GLY A 229 -4.86 29.79 6.58
C GLY A 229 -4.86 28.89 5.33
N ARG A 230 -3.97 29.14 4.36
CA ARG A 230 -3.85 28.27 3.17
C ARG A 230 -2.82 27.17 3.38
N TRP A 231 -3.21 25.96 3.02
CA TRP A 231 -2.38 24.77 2.92
C TRP A 231 -2.17 24.46 1.44
N VAL A 232 -0.93 24.46 0.96
CA VAL A 232 -0.65 24.22 -0.46
C VAL A 232 0.30 23.04 -0.61
N GLU A 233 -0.19 21.96 -1.20
CA GLU A 233 0.59 20.79 -1.56
C GLU A 233 1.06 20.96 -3.00
N ILE A 234 2.34 20.70 -3.26
CA ILE A 234 2.93 20.78 -4.60
C ILE A 234 3.67 19.49 -4.87
N TYR A 235 3.32 18.86 -5.97
CA TYR A 235 3.86 17.59 -6.43
C TYR A 235 4.59 17.82 -7.73
N THR A 236 5.80 17.31 -7.85
CA THR A 236 6.59 17.39 -9.08
C THR A 236 7.13 16.01 -9.39
N TRP A 237 6.87 15.48 -10.59
CA TRP A 237 7.39 14.17 -10.99
C TRP A 237 7.97 14.17 -12.41
N GLU A 238 8.83 13.21 -12.70
CA GLU A 238 9.42 12.97 -14.01
C GLU A 238 8.96 11.60 -14.54
N GLU A 239 8.49 11.54 -15.79
CA GLU A 239 8.18 10.27 -16.45
C GLU A 239 9.43 9.70 -17.16
N PRO A 240 9.96 8.53 -16.74
CA PRO A 240 11.17 7.98 -17.34
C PRO A 240 10.94 7.28 -18.69
N TYR A 241 9.70 7.13 -19.16
CA TYR A 241 9.32 6.26 -20.29
C TYR A 241 8.54 6.96 -21.40
N ASP A 242 8.93 8.17 -21.79
CA ASP A 242 8.60 8.58 -23.16
C ASP A 242 9.56 7.90 -24.15
N SER A 243 9.02 7.39 -25.26
CA SER A 243 9.80 6.77 -26.34
C SER A 243 10.70 7.77 -27.10
N SER A 244 10.72 9.04 -26.67
CA SER A 244 11.40 10.15 -27.33
C SER A 244 12.75 10.49 -26.68
N GLY A 245 13.07 9.91 -25.52
CA GLY A 245 14.33 10.10 -24.82
C GLY A 245 14.44 11.44 -24.10
N TRP A 246 13.31 12.11 -23.86
CA TRP A 246 13.23 13.36 -23.10
C TRP A 246 12.59 13.10 -21.73
N THR A 247 13.20 13.62 -20.67
CA THR A 247 12.57 13.66 -19.34
C THR A 247 11.54 14.78 -19.31
N HIS A 248 10.26 14.46 -19.34
CA HIS A 248 9.19 15.43 -19.10
C HIS A 248 8.97 15.57 -17.59
N THR A 249 9.06 16.79 -17.09
CA THR A 249 8.73 17.14 -15.70
C THR A 249 7.32 17.69 -15.63
N TYR A 250 6.51 17.11 -14.77
CA TYR A 250 5.14 17.55 -14.48
C TYR A 250 5.09 18.19 -13.09
N THR A 251 4.18 19.14 -12.90
CA THR A 251 3.95 19.77 -11.60
C THR A 251 2.46 19.99 -11.42
N ASP A 252 1.96 19.56 -10.26
CA ASP A 252 0.57 19.71 -9.86
C ASP A 252 0.48 20.25 -8.43
N SER A 253 -0.68 20.77 -8.04
CA SER A 253 -0.87 21.31 -6.69
C SER A 253 -2.29 21.21 -6.18
N THR A 254 -2.43 20.85 -4.90
CA THR A 254 -3.69 20.85 -4.16
C THR A 254 -3.70 22.02 -3.18
N VAL A 255 -4.82 22.73 -3.09
CA VAL A 255 -5.00 23.83 -2.14
C VAL A 255 -6.11 23.46 -1.17
N ALA A 256 -5.81 23.57 0.13
CA ALA A 256 -6.74 23.36 1.23
C ALA A 256 -6.69 24.53 2.22
N GLU A 257 -7.62 24.54 3.16
CA GLU A 257 -7.59 25.43 4.32
C GLU A 257 -6.99 24.69 5.51
N TRP A 258 -6.26 25.38 6.38
CA TRP A 258 -5.78 24.78 7.63
C TRP A 258 -6.05 25.67 8.84
N ARG A 259 -6.18 25.01 9.98
CA ARG A 259 -6.23 25.65 11.30
C ARG A 259 -5.51 24.79 12.33
N LEU A 260 -5.03 25.45 13.39
CA LEU A 260 -4.43 24.80 14.55
C LEU A 260 -5.41 24.93 15.72
N GLU A 261 -5.79 23.80 16.30
CA GLU A 261 -6.54 23.75 17.56
C GLU A 261 -5.75 22.88 18.54
N ASP A 262 -5.33 23.46 19.66
CA ASP A 262 -4.41 22.85 20.63
C ASP A 262 -3.16 22.27 19.93
N ASP A 263 -2.97 20.95 19.99
CA ASP A 263 -1.85 20.22 19.39
C ASP A 263 -2.28 19.45 18.12
N THR A 264 -3.34 19.89 17.44
CA THR A 264 -3.88 19.25 16.23
C THR A 264 -4.00 20.24 15.08
N ILE A 265 -3.41 19.89 13.93
CA ILE A 265 -3.59 20.62 12.67
C ILE A 265 -4.78 20.01 11.94
N PHE A 266 -5.80 20.80 11.69
CA PHE A 266 -6.92 20.41 10.83
C PHE A 266 -6.70 20.96 9.44
N VAL A 267 -6.78 20.10 8.42
CA VAL A 267 -6.68 20.46 7.00
C VAL A 267 -7.98 20.11 6.31
N THR A 268 -8.67 21.12 5.77
CA THR A 268 -9.97 20.97 5.10
C THR A 268 -9.79 21.12 3.59
N TYR A 269 -9.97 20.02 2.87
CA TYR A 269 -9.99 19.97 1.42
C TYR A 269 -11.41 20.20 0.92
N SER A 270 -11.55 20.97 -0.16
CA SER A 270 -12.81 21.20 -0.85
C SER A 270 -12.67 20.75 -2.29
N TYR A 271 -13.42 19.74 -2.69
CA TYR A 271 -13.43 19.22 -4.05
C TYR A 271 -14.73 19.58 -4.75
N ASP A 272 -14.61 20.15 -5.95
CA ASP A 272 -15.74 20.43 -6.84
C ASP A 272 -15.78 19.36 -7.95
N ASP A 273 -16.47 18.25 -7.66
CA ASP A 273 -16.97 17.21 -8.60
C ASP A 273 -16.11 16.91 -9.85
N VAL A 274 -15.24 15.89 -9.77
CA VAL A 274 -14.74 15.16 -10.95
C VAL A 274 -15.04 13.67 -10.77
N TRP A 275 -15.72 13.11 -11.76
CA TRP A 275 -16.19 11.72 -11.83
C TRP A 275 -15.15 10.69 -11.36
N VAL A 276 -15.42 9.99 -10.26
CA VAL A 276 -14.72 8.77 -9.88
C VAL A 276 -15.65 7.59 -10.19
N ASN A 277 -15.18 6.68 -11.04
CA ASN A 277 -15.88 5.42 -11.27
C ASN A 277 -15.89 4.66 -9.94
N SER A 278 -17.07 4.24 -9.49
CA SER A 278 -17.33 3.61 -8.19
C SER A 278 -16.67 2.24 -7.97
N ASN A 279 -15.70 1.86 -8.80
CA ASN A 279 -15.03 0.56 -8.80
C ASN A 279 -13.56 0.60 -8.36
N ASP A 280 -12.95 1.78 -8.17
CA ASP A 280 -11.50 1.92 -7.88
C ASP A 280 -11.18 2.37 -6.42
N GLY A 281 -12.15 2.33 -5.51
CA GLY A 281 -11.96 2.70 -4.11
C GLY A 281 -13.28 2.80 -3.34
N PRO A 282 -13.27 3.06 -2.01
CA PRO A 282 -14.49 3.22 -1.22
C PRO A 282 -15.37 4.30 -1.86
N GLY A 283 -16.52 3.89 -2.40
CA GLY A 283 -17.33 4.70 -3.30
C GLY A 283 -17.83 6.00 -2.66
N VAL A 284 -17.52 7.13 -3.29
CA VAL A 284 -17.98 8.46 -2.88
C VAL A 284 -18.91 9.04 -3.97
N GLY A 285 -20.08 9.55 -3.57
CA GLY A 285 -21.14 10.05 -4.47
C GLY A 285 -20.93 11.47 -5.04
N GLN A 286 -21.95 12.07 -5.67
CA GLN A 286 -21.90 13.41 -6.28
C GLN A 286 -22.10 14.57 -5.27
N GLY A 287 -21.33 15.66 -5.37
CA GLY A 287 -21.47 16.90 -4.56
C GLY A 287 -20.16 17.71 -4.39
N THR A 288 -20.23 18.92 -3.80
CA THR A 288 -19.03 19.58 -3.24
C THR A 288 -18.66 18.84 -1.97
N TRP A 289 -17.50 18.19 -1.96
CA TRP A 289 -17.05 17.39 -0.83
C TRP A 289 -16.08 18.20 0.02
N LEU A 290 -16.45 18.39 1.29
CA LEU A 290 -15.56 18.89 2.31
C LEU A 290 -15.01 17.69 3.07
N TYR A 291 -13.70 17.47 2.97
CA TYR A 291 -13.00 16.43 3.71
C TYR A 291 -12.00 17.09 4.65
N GLU A 292 -12.08 16.78 5.94
CA GLU A 292 -11.20 17.33 6.96
C GLU A 292 -10.32 16.24 7.55
N ILE A 293 -9.01 16.47 7.51
CA ILE A 293 -8.00 15.60 8.11
C ILE A 293 -7.50 16.25 9.39
N ALA A 294 -7.46 15.47 10.47
CA ALA A 294 -6.83 15.87 11.72
C ALA A 294 -5.43 15.22 11.81
N TYR A 295 -4.40 16.06 11.86
CA TYR A 295 -3.02 15.62 12.09
C TYR A 295 -2.59 15.95 13.51
N THR A 296 -2.13 14.94 14.24
CA THR A 296 -1.19 15.18 15.33
C THR A 296 0.17 15.48 14.72
N PHE A 297 0.96 16.32 15.37
CA PHE A 297 2.27 16.70 14.83
C PHE A 297 3.36 16.71 15.89
N ASP A 298 4.58 16.44 15.44
CA ASP A 298 5.80 16.61 16.23
C ASP A 298 6.80 17.45 15.42
N MET A 299 7.51 18.32 16.12
CA MET A 299 8.49 19.23 15.54
C MET A 299 9.84 19.10 16.24
N GLN A 300 10.85 18.72 15.47
CA GLN A 300 12.23 18.59 15.95
C GLN A 300 13.17 19.40 15.07
N GLY A 301 13.36 20.68 15.45
CA GLY A 301 14.23 21.60 14.71
C GLY A 301 13.68 21.91 13.31
N ASP A 302 14.36 21.40 12.28
CA ASP A 302 13.98 21.60 10.88
C ASP A 302 13.07 20.48 10.36
N ASP A 303 12.66 19.53 11.20
CA ASP A 303 11.82 18.39 10.81
C ASP A 303 10.41 18.50 11.40
N LEU A 304 9.41 18.18 10.57
CA LEU A 304 7.98 18.15 10.91
C LEU A 304 7.45 16.76 10.59
N THR A 305 6.89 16.09 11.58
CA THR A 305 6.15 14.84 11.40
C THR A 305 4.68 15.10 11.60
N LEU A 306 3.84 14.70 10.65
CA LEU A 306 2.39 14.72 10.73
C LEU A 306 1.88 13.29 10.78
N VAL A 307 1.00 12.99 11.73
CA VAL A 307 0.37 11.67 11.87
C VAL A 307 -1.13 11.83 11.80
N ASN A 308 -1.76 11.09 10.88
CA ASN A 308 -3.21 10.94 10.84
C ASN A 308 -3.57 9.48 11.11
N GLU A 309 -4.60 9.26 11.92
CA GLU A 309 -5.14 7.94 12.20
C GLU A 309 -6.61 7.88 11.78
N PHE A 310 -6.96 6.84 11.01
CA PHE A 310 -8.34 6.55 10.63
C PHE A 310 -8.75 5.20 11.22
N LYS A 311 -9.76 5.20 12.08
CA LYS A 311 -10.31 3.98 12.68
C LYS A 311 -11.23 3.31 11.67
N MET A 312 -10.86 2.13 11.18
CA MET A 312 -11.56 1.50 10.05
C MET A 312 -13.01 1.15 10.36
N CYS A 313 -13.29 0.72 11.59
CA CYS A 313 -14.62 0.24 11.97
C CYS A 313 -15.49 1.28 12.68
N GLU A 314 -14.97 2.48 12.99
CA GLU A 314 -15.65 3.50 13.79
C GLU A 314 -16.59 2.91 14.87
N ASP A 315 -17.91 3.07 14.72
CA ASP A 315 -18.97 2.52 15.57
C ASP A 315 -19.80 1.42 14.86
N GLU A 316 -19.32 0.85 13.75
CA GLU A 316 -20.04 -0.16 12.98
C GLU A 316 -20.08 -1.51 13.73
N GLU A 317 -21.30 -1.99 13.96
CA GLU A 317 -21.54 -3.28 14.62
C GLU A 317 -20.96 -4.43 13.78
N TYR A 318 -20.28 -5.38 14.42
CA TYR A 318 -19.62 -6.55 13.82
C TYR A 318 -18.40 -6.28 12.92
N CYS A 319 -18.05 -5.03 12.58
CA CYS A 319 -16.92 -4.75 11.68
C CYS A 319 -15.60 -5.37 12.17
N LEU A 320 -15.27 -5.24 13.46
CA LEU A 320 -14.06 -5.85 14.02
C LEU A 320 -14.12 -7.38 13.99
N GLU A 321 -15.30 -7.98 14.22
CA GLU A 321 -15.48 -9.44 14.17
C GLU A 321 -15.23 -10.00 12.75
N TRP A 322 -15.61 -9.25 11.71
CA TRP A 322 -15.29 -9.59 10.32
C TRP A 322 -13.77 -9.60 10.07
N PHE A 323 -13.05 -8.59 10.57
CA PHE A 323 -11.60 -8.55 10.45
C PHE A 323 -10.90 -9.62 11.27
N GLU A 324 -11.40 -9.97 12.46
CA GLU A 324 -10.90 -11.09 13.24
C GLU A 324 -10.93 -12.38 12.42
N TYR A 325 -12.06 -12.64 11.77
CA TYR A 325 -12.23 -13.78 10.90
C TYR A 325 -11.26 -13.75 9.72
N ASP A 326 -11.17 -12.63 9.00
CA ASP A 326 -10.31 -12.52 7.82
C ASP A 326 -8.82 -12.65 8.14
N TYR A 327 -8.39 -12.15 9.30
CA TYR A 327 -7.01 -12.23 9.79
C TYR A 327 -6.71 -13.49 10.61
N GLY A 328 -7.68 -14.38 10.82
CA GLY A 328 -7.51 -15.60 11.61
C GLY A 328 -7.24 -15.35 13.09
N LEU A 329 -7.75 -14.24 13.62
CA LEU A 329 -7.65 -13.87 15.04
C LEU A 329 -8.73 -14.57 15.86
N GLY A 330 -8.50 -14.70 17.17
CA GLY A 330 -9.53 -15.18 18.08
C GLY A 330 -10.74 -14.25 18.13
N GLN A 331 -11.95 -14.82 18.22
CA GLN A 331 -13.18 -14.04 18.34
C GLN A 331 -13.15 -13.13 19.59
N GLY A 332 -13.46 -11.85 19.41
CA GLY A 332 -13.44 -10.81 20.44
C GLY A 332 -12.04 -10.46 20.93
N SER A 333 -10.99 -10.73 20.15
CA SER A 333 -9.61 -10.38 20.46
C SER A 333 -9.15 -9.05 19.87
N LEU A 334 -9.75 -8.59 18.77
CA LEU A 334 -9.40 -7.35 18.08
C LEU A 334 -10.04 -6.15 18.78
N GLU A 335 -9.22 -5.27 19.33
CA GLU A 335 -9.65 -4.05 20.03
C GLU A 335 -9.65 -2.84 19.08
N GLU A 336 -8.67 -2.77 18.19
CA GLU A 336 -8.52 -1.65 17.26
C GLU A 336 -7.89 -2.11 15.94
N LEU A 337 -8.49 -1.66 14.84
CA LEU A 337 -7.91 -1.70 13.50
C LEU A 337 -7.95 -0.27 12.94
N LYS A 338 -6.78 0.26 12.58
CA LYS A 338 -6.66 1.62 12.04
C LYS A 338 -5.65 1.71 10.92
N MET A 339 -5.90 2.64 10.01
CA MET A 339 -4.92 3.11 9.05
C MET A 339 -4.18 4.30 9.66
N VAL A 340 -2.86 4.34 9.50
CA VAL A 340 -1.99 5.40 10.02
C VAL A 340 -1.16 5.95 8.88
N TRP A 341 -1.30 7.25 8.61
CA TRP A 341 -0.43 7.98 7.70
C TRP A 341 0.61 8.73 8.51
N THR A 342 1.89 8.46 8.24
CA THR A 342 3.01 9.19 8.84
C THR A 342 3.75 9.96 7.77
N LEU A 343 3.62 11.28 7.79
CA LEU A 343 4.22 12.17 6.81
C LEU A 343 5.38 12.91 7.45
N VAL A 344 6.59 12.62 6.99
CA VAL A 344 7.81 13.26 7.48
C VAL A 344 8.24 14.32 6.48
N PHE A 345 8.45 15.55 6.96
CA PHE A 345 8.95 16.66 6.16
C PHE A 345 10.16 17.31 6.82
N SER A 346 10.95 18.01 6.01
CA SER A 346 12.06 18.84 6.47
C SER A 346 12.01 20.22 5.83
N LYS A 347 12.49 21.27 6.53
CA LYS A 347 12.72 22.60 5.94
C LYS A 347 13.87 22.57 4.93
N VAL A 348 14.72 21.53 4.99
CA VAL A 348 15.82 21.34 4.05
C VAL A 348 15.33 20.50 2.86
N PRO A 349 15.45 20.99 1.62
CA PRO A 349 15.10 20.19 0.43
C PRO A 349 15.95 18.92 0.35
N PRO A 350 15.37 17.75 0.01
CA PRO A 350 16.16 16.54 -0.17
C PRO A 350 17.20 16.72 -1.27
N LEU A 351 18.40 16.17 -1.04
CA LEU A 351 19.43 16.07 -2.07
C LEU A 351 18.89 15.14 -3.16
N ARG A 352 18.60 15.67 -4.36
CA ARG A 352 18.17 14.85 -5.51
C ARG A 352 19.13 13.66 -5.68
N SER A 353 18.65 12.45 -5.44
CA SER A 353 19.41 11.23 -5.74
C SER A 353 19.44 11.07 -7.27
N LYS A 354 20.54 11.49 -7.89
CA LYS A 354 20.80 11.25 -9.32
C LYS A 354 21.28 9.82 -9.62
N GLU A 355 21.26 8.90 -8.65
CA GLU A 355 21.79 7.56 -8.87
C GLU A 355 20.76 6.63 -9.50
N PHE A 356 20.73 6.68 -10.83
CA PHE A 356 20.14 5.65 -11.67
C PHE A 356 20.97 4.35 -11.52
N LYS A 357 20.69 3.51 -10.50
CA LYS A 357 21.22 2.15 -10.47
C LYS A 357 20.38 1.26 -11.38
N ARG A 358 20.66 1.30 -12.68
CA ARG A 358 20.24 0.21 -13.58
C ARG A 358 20.74 -1.12 -13.00
N PRO A 359 19.92 -2.19 -12.97
CA PRO A 359 20.44 -3.48 -13.36
C PRO A 359 20.84 -3.31 -14.83
N LEU A 360 22.14 -3.29 -15.11
CA LEU A 360 22.66 -3.37 -16.47
C LEU A 360 22.16 -4.68 -17.09
N ASN A 361 21.01 -4.65 -17.77
CA ASN A 361 20.56 -5.74 -18.62
C ASN A 361 21.58 -5.91 -19.75
N ASN A 362 22.52 -6.83 -19.55
CA ASN A 362 23.56 -7.21 -20.51
C ASN A 362 23.00 -7.82 -21.81
N VAL A 363 21.68 -7.94 -21.94
CA VAL A 363 20.99 -8.46 -23.13
C VAL A 363 21.07 -7.49 -24.31
N ALA A 364 21.10 -6.17 -24.06
CA ALA A 364 21.20 -5.16 -25.12
C ALA A 364 22.57 -5.10 -25.83
N LYS A 365 23.60 -5.81 -25.33
CA LYS A 365 24.90 -5.97 -26.02
C LYS A 365 24.92 -7.08 -27.07
N ARG A 366 23.83 -7.86 -27.22
CA ARG A 366 23.80 -9.01 -28.16
C ARG A 366 23.25 -8.70 -29.55
N PHE A 367 22.77 -7.49 -29.81
CA PHE A 367 22.25 -7.13 -31.14
C PHE A 367 23.10 -6.03 -31.76
N PRO A 368 23.83 -6.28 -32.87
CA PRO A 368 24.46 -5.21 -33.63
C PRO A 368 23.36 -4.30 -34.21
N PRO A 369 23.62 -3.00 -34.37
CA PRO A 369 22.63 -2.05 -34.89
C PRO A 369 22.23 -2.46 -36.31
N TYR A 370 20.94 -2.73 -36.51
CA TYR A 370 20.39 -2.99 -37.82
C TYR A 370 20.58 -1.76 -38.72
N ASN A 371 21.35 -1.92 -39.80
CA ASN A 371 21.42 -0.98 -40.91
C ASN A 371 20.06 -0.96 -41.62
N LEU A 372 19.41 0.19 -41.62
CA LEU A 372 18.30 0.48 -42.53
C LEU A 372 18.83 0.46 -43.97
N LEU A 373 18.46 -0.56 -44.74
CA LEU A 373 18.62 -0.55 -46.19
C LEU A 373 17.47 0.24 -46.82
N LYS A 374 17.85 1.06 -47.81
CA LYS A 374 17.06 2.06 -48.55
C LYS A 374 15.82 1.53 -49.24
#